data_AF-K2PZX2-F1
#
_entry.id   AF-K2PZX2-F1
#
_cell.length_a   1.000
_cell.length_b   1.000
_cell.length_c   1.000
_cell.angle_alpha   90.00
_cell.angle_beta   90.00
_cell.angle_gamma   90.00
#
_symmetry.space_group_name_H-M   'P 1'
#
loop_
_entity.id
_entity.type
_entity.pdbx_description
1 polymer ?
#
loop_
_entity_poly.entity_id
_entity_poly.type
_entity_poly.pdbx_seq_one_letter_code
_entity_poly.pdbx_strand_id
1 'polypeptide(L)'
;MNYRNVRNGLFAIAIAAANGMTAIVAKADEFSFKATNTTSSAITGILVSENKSTWGAFDIGSGIKPGSTAELVWDQSTNSESCAQWVKATFADGSESEAAQFDFCENGLDLEC
;
A
#
# COMPACT_ATOMS: atom_id res chain seq x y z
N MET A 1 69.05 12.44 -41.37
CA MET A 1 68.10 11.61 -42.15
C MET A 1 68.38 10.14 -41.90
N ASN A 2 67.47 9.44 -41.22
CA ASN A 2 66.93 8.11 -41.57
C ASN A 2 66.14 7.57 -40.37
N TYR A 3 64.81 7.72 -40.41
CA TYR A 3 63.90 7.05 -39.50
C TYR A 3 63.38 5.78 -40.18
N ARG A 4 63.71 4.62 -39.61
CA ARG A 4 63.23 3.32 -40.02
C ARG A 4 62.11 2.85 -39.09
N ASN A 5 61.10 2.29 -39.74
CA ASN A 5 60.18 1.23 -39.32
C ASN A 5 58.78 1.64 -38.82
N VAL A 6 57.83 1.06 -39.56
CA VAL A 6 56.37 1.11 -39.51
C VAL A 6 55.84 0.09 -38.49
N ARG A 7 54.74 0.38 -37.77
CA ARG A 7 53.51 -0.44 -37.75
C ARG A 7 52.46 0.01 -36.73
N ASN A 8 51.22 0.00 -37.24
CA ASN A 8 49.91 0.17 -36.63
C ASN A 8 49.77 -0.22 -35.15
N GLY A 9 49.05 0.64 -34.42
CA GLY A 9 48.35 0.29 -33.18
C GLY A 9 47.21 1.28 -32.95
N LEU A 10 45.99 0.90 -33.38
CA LEU A 10 44.74 1.53 -32.95
C LEU A 10 44.62 1.38 -31.43
N PHE A 11 44.46 2.48 -30.69
CA PHE A 11 44.08 2.40 -29.28
C PHE A 11 42.93 3.37 -28.96
N ALA A 12 41.74 2.75 -28.98
CA ALA A 12 40.59 2.89 -28.10
C ALA A 12 40.15 4.30 -27.63
N ILE A 13 38.95 4.67 -28.07
CA ILE A 13 38.07 5.68 -27.47
C ILE A 13 37.61 5.15 -26.11
N ALA A 14 38.02 5.81 -25.02
CA ALA A 14 37.46 5.55 -23.69
C ALA A 14 36.10 6.26 -23.58
N ILE A 15 35.01 5.49 -23.62
CA ILE A 15 33.66 5.98 -23.30
C ILE A 15 33.54 6.03 -21.78
N ALA A 16 33.38 7.23 -21.22
CA ALA A 16 33.09 7.43 -19.81
C ALA A 16 31.69 6.86 -19.49
N ALA A 17 31.64 5.77 -18.73
CA ALA A 17 30.41 5.24 -18.17
C ALA A 17 29.95 6.17 -17.04
N ALA A 18 29.10 7.15 -17.38
CA ALA A 18 28.32 7.87 -16.39
C ALA A 18 27.28 6.89 -15.81
N ASN A 19 27.49 6.46 -14.57
CA ASN A 19 26.54 5.67 -13.81
C ASN A 19 25.26 6.51 -13.61
N GLY A 20 24.30 6.36 -14.52
CA GLY A 20 22.94 6.85 -14.34
C GLY A 20 22.29 6.02 -13.25
N MET A 21 22.31 6.51 -12.02
CA MET A 21 21.41 6.04 -10.97
C MET A 21 20.00 6.40 -11.42
N THR A 22 19.34 5.49 -12.13
CA THR A 22 17.91 5.55 -12.35
C THR A 22 17.27 5.41 -10.98
N ALA A 23 16.79 6.53 -10.42
CA ALA A 23 15.92 6.49 -9.26
C ALA A 23 14.72 5.61 -9.64
N ILE A 24 14.63 4.43 -9.03
CA ILE A 24 13.43 3.62 -9.07
C ILE A 24 12.40 4.43 -8.28
N VAL A 25 11.55 5.17 -8.98
CA VAL A 25 10.32 5.67 -8.38
C VAL A 25 9.47 4.44 -8.12
N ALA A 26 9.55 3.91 -6.91
CA ALA A 26 8.56 2.98 -6.41
C ALA A 26 7.23 3.73 -6.46
N LYS A 27 6.40 3.39 -7.44
CA LYS A 27 4.97 3.68 -7.36
C LYS A 27 4.51 2.91 -6.13
N ALA A 28 4.26 3.62 -5.03
CA ALA A 28 3.40 3.05 -4.02
C ALA A 28 2.09 2.71 -4.75
N ASP A 29 1.63 1.48 -4.59
CA ASP A 29 0.31 1.10 -5.05
C ASP A 29 -0.69 1.67 -4.04
N GLU A 30 -1.74 2.35 -4.51
CA GLU A 30 -2.89 2.68 -3.64
C GLU A 30 -3.72 1.41 -3.52
N PHE A 31 -3.75 0.81 -2.34
CA PHE A 31 -4.60 -0.35 -2.09
C PHE A 31 -5.98 0.13 -1.65
N SER A 32 -7.04 -0.36 -2.30
CA SER A 32 -8.41 -0.11 -1.87
C SER A 32 -9.14 -1.41 -1.55
N PHE A 33 -10.04 -1.32 -0.56
CA PHE A 33 -10.78 -2.45 -0.02
C PHE A 33 -12.24 -2.10 0.11
N LYS A 34 -13.13 -3.07 -0.11
CA LYS A 34 -14.57 -2.85 0.09
C LYS A 34 -14.98 -3.31 1.46
N ALA A 35 -15.68 -2.46 2.19
CA ALA A 35 -16.36 -2.80 3.43
C ALA A 35 -17.87 -2.80 3.19
N THR A 36 -18.50 -3.97 3.29
CA THR A 36 -19.96 -4.11 3.13
C THR A 36 -20.60 -4.32 4.50
N ASN A 37 -21.57 -3.47 4.85
CA ASN A 37 -22.31 -3.62 6.10
C ASN A 37 -23.47 -4.60 5.93
N THR A 38 -23.31 -5.82 6.44
CA THR A 38 -24.36 -6.85 6.38
C THR A 38 -25.32 -6.82 7.56
N THR A 39 -25.08 -5.92 8.52
CA THR A 39 -25.84 -5.80 9.77
C THR A 39 -27.03 -4.83 9.65
N SER A 40 -27.90 -4.79 10.67
CA SER A 40 -29.00 -3.83 10.76
C SER A 40 -28.60 -2.48 11.36
N SER A 41 -27.41 -2.36 11.94
CA SER A 41 -26.90 -1.11 12.54
C SER A 41 -25.93 -0.44 11.56
N ALA A 42 -25.96 0.90 11.49
CA ALA A 42 -24.99 1.62 10.64
C ALA A 42 -23.58 1.49 11.23
N ILE A 43 -22.58 1.29 10.36
CA ILE A 43 -21.17 1.37 10.75
C ILE A 43 -20.78 2.85 10.78
N THR A 44 -20.24 3.28 11.91
CA THR A 44 -19.80 4.67 12.16
C THR A 44 -18.29 4.83 12.14
N GLY A 45 -17.53 3.72 12.13
CA GLY A 45 -16.09 3.72 12.03
C GLY A 45 -15.56 2.36 11.63
N ILE A 46 -14.45 2.36 10.90
CA ILE A 46 -13.64 1.16 10.65
C ILE A 46 -12.27 1.42 11.28
N LEU A 47 -11.86 0.52 12.17
CA LEU A 47 -10.62 0.62 12.93
C LEU A 47 -9.61 -0.41 12.44
N VAL A 48 -8.34 -0.03 12.43
CA VAL A 48 -7.23 -0.88 11.98
C VAL A 48 -6.08 -0.89 12.98
N SER A 49 -5.41 -2.04 13.13
CA SER A 49 -4.30 -2.20 14.08
C SER A 49 -3.35 -3.33 13.70
N GLU A 50 -2.05 -3.09 13.82
CA GLU A 50 -1.03 -4.15 13.69
C GLU A 50 -1.03 -5.12 14.89
N ASN A 51 -1.43 -4.64 16.07
CA ASN A 51 -1.14 -5.29 17.35
C ASN A 51 -2.35 -5.45 18.29
N LYS A 52 -3.57 -5.13 17.82
CA LYS A 52 -4.83 -5.10 18.58
C LYS A 52 -4.86 -4.16 19.80
N SER A 53 -3.82 -3.36 20.00
CA SER A 53 -3.68 -2.50 21.18
C SER A 53 -3.83 -1.02 20.82
N THR A 54 -3.18 -0.59 19.75
CA THR A 54 -3.31 0.77 19.19
C THR A 54 -4.11 0.70 17.90
N TRP A 55 -5.17 1.50 17.79
CA TRP A 55 -6.09 1.47 16.65
C TRP A 55 -6.07 2.80 15.90
N GLY A 56 -5.81 2.75 14.60
CA GLY A 56 -6.10 3.82 13.65
C GLY A 56 -7.54 3.73 13.17
N ALA A 57 -8.04 4.78 12.51
CA ALA A 57 -9.37 4.81 11.94
C ALA A 57 -9.30 5.19 10.46
N PHE A 58 -10.07 4.48 9.64
CA PHE A 58 -10.32 4.91 8.26
C PHE A 58 -11.31 6.06 8.23
N ASP A 59 -11.13 6.98 7.28
CA ASP A 59 -12.17 7.94 6.94
C ASP A 59 -13.24 7.26 6.08
N ILE A 60 -14.45 7.13 6.64
CA ILE A 60 -15.62 6.57 5.96
C ILE A 60 -16.74 7.61 5.79
N GLY A 61 -16.40 8.91 5.94
CA GLY A 61 -17.34 10.01 5.87
C GLY A 61 -18.49 9.87 6.86
N SER A 62 -19.73 9.84 6.37
CA SER A 62 -20.94 9.71 7.20
C SER A 62 -21.22 8.30 7.73
N GLY A 63 -20.34 7.33 7.45
CA GLY A 63 -20.54 5.93 7.80
C GLY A 63 -21.20 5.08 6.71
N ILE A 64 -21.29 3.78 6.97
CA ILE A 64 -21.80 2.76 6.04
C ILE A 64 -23.17 2.28 6.52
N LYS A 65 -24.22 2.62 5.78
CA LYS A 65 -25.59 2.21 6.11
C LYS A 65 -25.78 0.70 5.96
N PRO A 66 -26.77 0.10 6.65
CA PRO A 66 -27.16 -1.29 6.43
C PRO A 66 -27.32 -1.64 4.94
N GLY A 67 -26.72 -2.74 4.52
CA GLY A 67 -26.73 -3.23 3.14
C GLY A 67 -25.93 -2.40 2.13
N SER A 68 -25.15 -1.42 2.58
CA SER A 68 -24.30 -0.59 1.72
C SER A 68 -22.83 -1.02 1.79
N THR A 69 -22.10 -0.67 0.73
CA THR A 69 -20.65 -0.90 0.63
C THR A 69 -19.93 0.44 0.53
N ALA A 70 -18.83 0.60 1.24
CA ALA A 70 -17.89 1.70 1.08
C ALA A 70 -16.53 1.18 0.59
N GLU A 71 -15.83 2.00 -0.16
CA GLU A 71 -14.44 1.75 -0.57
C GLU A 71 -13.51 2.47 0.41
N LEU A 72 -12.62 1.71 1.04
CA LEU A 72 -11.60 2.17 1.98
C LEU A 72 -10.28 2.23 1.24
N VAL A 73 -9.60 3.37 1.28
CA VAL A 73 -8.29 3.53 0.66
C VAL A 73 -7.22 3.44 1.76
N TRP A 74 -6.26 2.55 1.57
CA TRP A 74 -5.04 2.48 2.36
C TRP A 74 -4.09 3.58 1.92
N ASP A 75 -3.78 4.49 2.83
CA ASP A 75 -2.90 5.60 2.52
C ASP A 75 -1.48 5.11 2.30
N GLN A 76 -0.82 5.59 1.25
CA GLN A 76 0.54 5.15 0.91
C GLN A 76 1.58 5.49 1.98
N SER A 77 1.29 6.48 2.84
CA SER A 77 2.16 6.83 3.97
C SER A 77 2.23 5.75 5.04
N THR A 78 1.28 4.81 5.06
CA THR A 78 1.29 3.64 5.97
C THR A 78 1.87 2.39 5.29
N ASN A 79 2.46 2.50 4.09
CA ASN A 79 3.09 1.36 3.39
C ASN A 79 4.35 0.79 4.08
N SER A 80 4.86 1.46 5.12
CA SER A 80 5.91 0.91 5.99
C SER A 80 5.37 0.02 7.12
N GLU A 81 4.05 -0.02 7.31
CA GLU A 81 3.39 -0.89 8.28
C GLU A 81 3.31 -2.34 7.76
N SER A 82 3.07 -3.27 8.68
CA SER A 82 2.82 -4.68 8.39
C SER A 82 1.63 -4.83 7.44
N CYS A 83 1.75 -5.72 6.45
CA CYS A 83 0.65 -6.10 5.58
C CYS A 83 -0.52 -6.74 6.34
N ALA A 84 -0.18 -7.56 7.35
CA ALA A 84 -1.16 -8.23 8.19
C ALA A 84 -1.67 -7.28 9.26
N GLN A 85 -2.95 -6.91 9.16
CA GLN A 85 -3.60 -5.90 9.98
C GLN A 85 -4.92 -6.44 10.52
N TRP A 86 -5.27 -6.02 11.72
CA TRP A 86 -6.54 -6.34 12.35
C TRP A 86 -7.53 -5.23 12.05
N VAL A 87 -8.73 -5.60 11.60
CA VAL A 87 -9.81 -4.67 11.29
C VAL A 87 -11.02 -5.01 12.14
N LYS A 88 -11.70 -3.98 12.64
CA LYS A 88 -13.00 -4.09 13.30
C LYS A 88 -13.88 -2.89 12.96
N ALA A 89 -15.21 -3.07 13.03
CA ALA A 89 -16.19 -2.01 12.83
C ALA A 89 -16.71 -1.49 14.17
N THR A 90 -17.01 -0.19 14.24
CA THR A 90 -17.81 0.41 15.31
C THR A 90 -19.21 0.71 14.77
N PHE A 91 -20.25 0.38 15.52
CA PHE A 91 -21.63 0.54 15.10
C PHE A 91 -22.30 1.74 15.80
N ALA A 92 -23.37 2.25 15.19
CA ALA A 92 -24.14 3.39 15.72
C ALA A 92 -24.82 3.10 17.08
N ASP A 93 -25.01 1.83 17.43
CA ASP A 93 -25.51 1.41 18.73
C ASP A 93 -24.41 1.37 19.82
N GLY A 94 -23.17 1.70 19.46
CA GLY A 94 -22.00 1.72 20.35
C GLY A 94 -21.30 0.37 20.52
N SER A 95 -21.77 -0.68 19.85
CA SER A 95 -21.07 -1.97 19.81
C SER A 95 -19.89 -1.96 18.83
N GLU A 96 -19.00 -2.94 18.95
CA GLU A 96 -17.91 -3.18 18.02
C GLU A 96 -17.98 -4.61 17.50
N SER A 97 -17.54 -4.84 16.26
CA SER A 97 -17.38 -6.20 15.72
C SER A 97 -16.20 -6.90 16.38
N GLU A 98 -16.15 -8.23 16.23
CA GLU A 98 -14.89 -8.94 16.45
C GLU A 98 -13.82 -8.44 15.47
N ALA A 99 -12.56 -8.44 15.91
CA ALA A 99 -11.44 -8.06 15.07
C ALA A 99 -11.00 -9.24 14.20
N ALA A 100 -11.04 -9.06 12.89
CA ALA A 100 -10.55 -10.01 11.90
C ALA A 100 -9.21 -9.55 11.32
N GLN A 101 -8.33 -10.50 10.98
CA GLN A 101 -7.03 -10.18 10.39
C GLN A 101 -7.12 -10.26 8.87
N PHE A 102 -6.56 -9.27 8.19
CA PHE A 102 -6.48 -9.19 6.75
C PHE A 102 -5.04 -8.93 6.32
N ASP A 103 -4.62 -9.57 5.23
CA ASP A 103 -3.32 -9.32 4.62
C ASP A 103 -3.48 -8.36 3.44
N PHE A 104 -3.30 -7.07 3.71
CA PHE A 104 -3.51 -5.99 2.74
C PHE A 104 -2.51 -5.98 1.58
N CYS A 105 -1.48 -6.84 1.61
CA CYS A 105 -0.55 -7.00 0.49
C CYS A 105 -1.01 -8.04 -0.54
N GLU A 106 -2.13 -8.75 -0.29
CA GLU A 106 -2.81 -9.53 -1.32
C GLU A 106 -3.74 -8.63 -2.16
N ASN A 107 -3.64 -8.72 -3.49
CA ASN A 107 -4.46 -7.93 -4.40
C ASN A 107 -5.94 -8.35 -4.29
N GLY A 108 -6.84 -7.39 -4.07
CA GLY A 108 -8.29 -7.57 -4.22
C GLY A 108 -9.00 -8.20 -3.02
N LEU A 109 -8.82 -7.65 -1.82
CA LEU A 109 -9.55 -8.11 -0.63
C LEU A 109 -10.94 -7.45 -0.56
N ASP A 110 -11.96 -8.28 -0.45
CA ASP A 110 -13.31 -7.88 -0.04
C ASP A 110 -13.47 -8.16 1.46
N LEU A 111 -13.81 -7.14 2.25
CA LEU A 111 -14.07 -7.25 3.69
C LEU A 111 -15.58 -7.39 3.91
N GLU A 112 -16.01 -8.58 4.37
CA GLU A 112 -17.37 -8.81 4.85
C GLU A 112 -17.41 -8.50 6.34
N CYS A 113 -18.24 -7.53 6.75
CA CYS A 113 -18.35 -7.05 8.13
C CYS A 113 -19.80 -7.08 8.64
#